data_AF-A0A7W7H4H4-F1
#
_entry.id   AF-A0A7W7H4H4-F1
#
_cell.length_a   1.000
_cell.length_b   1.000
_cell.length_c   1.000
_cell.angle_alpha   90.00
_cell.angle_beta   90.00
_cell.angle_gamma   90.00
#
_symmetry.space_group_name_H-M   'P 1'
#
loop_
_entity.id
_entity.type
_entity.pdbx_description
1 polymer ?
#
loop_
_entity_poly.entity_id
_entity_poly.type
_entity_poly.pdbx_seq_one_letter_code
_entity_poly.pdbx_strand_id
1 'polypeptide(L)'
;MPSRRRDAIRRGMSLGLLVVLLAGAAGVGWWMTSTREQIRREVTGLAETIPAVQNIMTVPHDLFLLPDMRGLDPAARAAADQRLAEFENRASVYQAFEALDAAELTFEERALRKPLRLAVDDYYAASSKAAEFDRQNTGTGGLTARNPWQSIRRDHGEQVRELSDRLLVSLEARNAALNTDLRVAGVVGRVAFAVAAVLTVLTGVLVVRWVLRRRSAGREKPHRP
;
A
#
# COMPACT_ATOMS: atom_id res chain seq x y z
N MET A 1 9.45 45.50 49.13
CA MET A 1 9.12 44.05 48.97
C MET A 1 8.84 43.64 47.50
N PRO A 2 9.79 43.72 46.53
CA PRO A 2 9.49 43.38 45.12
C PRO A 2 9.89 41.96 44.69
N SER A 3 10.76 41.27 45.45
CA SER A 3 11.42 40.02 44.99
C SER A 3 10.50 38.79 44.99
N ARG A 4 9.59 38.65 45.97
CA ARG A 4 8.68 37.50 46.07
C ARG A 4 7.68 37.41 44.91
N ARG A 5 7.21 38.55 44.36
CA ARG A 5 6.28 38.57 43.21
C ARG A 5 6.96 38.13 41.91
N ARG A 6 8.20 38.56 41.66
CA ARG A 6 8.96 38.16 40.44
C ARG A 6 9.27 36.66 40.41
N ASP A 7 9.52 36.05 41.58
CA ASP A 7 9.78 34.62 41.70
C ASP A 7 8.54 33.74 41.44
N ALA A 8 7.35 34.21 41.83
CA ALA A 8 6.09 33.49 41.56
C ALA A 8 5.74 33.52 40.06
N ILE A 9 5.94 34.66 39.40
CA ILE A 9 5.69 34.83 37.96
C ILE A 9 6.67 33.96 37.14
N ARG A 10 7.96 33.90 37.51
CA ARG A 10 8.93 33.01 36.85
C ARG A 10 8.61 31.53 37.00
N ARG A 11 8.08 31.10 38.16
CA ARG A 11 7.63 29.71 38.37
C ARG A 11 6.38 29.40 37.56
N GLY A 12 5.40 30.31 37.50
CA GLY A 12 4.20 30.16 36.67
C GLY A 12 4.53 30.06 35.18
N MET A 13 5.46 30.88 34.67
CA MET A 13 5.91 30.81 33.28
C MET A 13 6.65 29.51 32.94
N SER A 14 7.50 29.00 33.83
CA SER A 14 8.24 27.75 33.57
C SER A 14 7.35 26.51 33.63
N LEU A 15 6.34 26.50 34.52
CA LEU A 15 5.33 25.44 34.57
C LEU A 15 4.39 25.49 33.35
N GLY A 16 3.97 26.70 32.95
CA GLY A 16 3.18 26.90 31.72
C GLY A 16 3.92 26.45 30.46
N LEU A 17 5.21 26.77 30.35
CA LEU A 17 6.05 26.34 29.22
C LEU A 17 6.19 24.80 29.18
N LEU A 18 6.33 24.16 30.34
CA LEU A 18 6.43 22.70 30.45
C LEU A 18 5.11 22.00 30.06
N VAL A 19 3.96 22.56 30.45
CA VAL A 19 2.64 22.06 30.03
C VAL A 19 2.44 22.20 28.52
N VAL A 20 2.82 23.34 27.93
CA VAL A 20 2.73 23.54 26.46
C VAL A 20 3.65 22.57 25.71
N LEU A 21 4.86 22.33 26.21
CA LEU A 21 5.78 21.34 25.62
C LEU A 21 5.24 19.91 25.71
N LEU A 22 4.67 19.52 26.85
CA LEU A 22 4.05 18.20 27.02
C LEU A 22 2.80 18.03 26.15
N ALA A 23 1.96 19.06 26.05
CA ALA A 23 0.79 19.06 25.19
C ALA A 23 1.18 18.98 23.70
N GLY A 24 2.22 19.72 23.29
CA GLY A 24 2.78 19.64 21.95
C GLY A 24 3.36 18.25 21.63
N ALA A 25 4.10 17.65 22.57
CA ALA A 25 4.63 16.30 22.42
C ALA A 25 3.52 15.24 22.33
N ALA A 26 2.47 15.36 23.15
CA ALA A 26 1.31 14.47 23.11
C ALA A 26 0.53 14.62 21.79
N GLY A 27 0.33 15.85 21.31
CA GLY A 27 -0.33 16.12 20.02
C GLY A 27 0.43 15.55 18.83
N VAL A 28 1.76 15.72 18.79
CA VAL A 28 2.61 15.13 17.75
C VAL A 28 2.62 13.61 17.84
N GLY A 29 2.66 13.04 19.06
CA GLY A 29 2.59 11.59 19.26
C GLY A 29 1.27 10.99 18.79
N TRP A 30 0.14 11.65 19.08
CA TRP A 30 -1.17 11.21 18.61
C TRP A 30 -1.31 11.31 17.08
N TRP A 31 -0.85 12.42 16.48
CA TRP A 31 -0.86 12.58 15.03
C TRP A 31 0.03 11.55 14.31
N MET A 32 1.22 11.24 14.84
CA MET A 32 2.07 10.21 14.26
C MET A 32 1.49 8.79 14.36
N THR A 33 0.81 8.48 15.48
CA THR A 33 0.19 7.16 15.66
C THR A 33 -1.01 6.97 14.73
N SER A 34 -1.87 7.98 14.59
CA SER A 34 -2.98 7.92 13.63
C SER A 34 -2.50 7.80 12.19
N THR A 35 -1.46 8.55 11.81
CA THR A 35 -0.89 8.52 10.46
C THR A 35 -0.26 7.16 10.14
N ARG A 36 0.50 6.57 11.07
CA ARG A 36 1.07 5.22 10.88
C ARG A 36 -0.01 4.15 10.74
N GLU A 37 -1.09 4.25 11.51
CA GLU A 37 -2.18 3.27 11.44
C GLU A 37 -2.97 3.39 10.14
N GLN A 38 -3.12 4.62 9.62
CA GLN A 38 -3.69 4.83 8.30
C GLN A 38 -2.81 4.24 7.20
N ILE A 39 -1.52 4.57 7.16
CA ILE A 39 -0.60 4.05 6.13
C ILE A 39 -0.50 2.52 6.22
N ARG A 40 -0.49 1.93 7.42
CA ARG A 40 -0.48 0.48 7.59
C ARG A 40 -1.72 -0.17 6.98
N ARG A 41 -2.92 0.40 7.19
CA ARG A 41 -4.15 -0.10 6.57
C ARG A 41 -4.10 -0.03 5.05
N GLU A 42 -3.60 1.07 4.49
CA GLU A 42 -3.44 1.22 3.04
C GLU A 42 -2.45 0.20 2.47
N VAL A 43 -1.31 -0.04 3.12
CA VAL A 43 -0.33 -1.07 2.71
C VAL A 43 -0.93 -2.47 2.77
N THR A 44 -1.72 -2.79 3.81
CA THR A 44 -2.41 -4.08 3.91
C THR A 44 -3.45 -4.24 2.79
N GLY A 45 -4.23 -3.21 2.48
CA GLY A 45 -5.18 -3.24 1.36
C GLY A 45 -4.49 -3.44 0.00
N LEU A 46 -3.32 -2.83 -0.21
CA LEU A 46 -2.51 -3.05 -1.41
C LEU A 46 -1.96 -4.48 -1.51
N ALA A 47 -1.64 -5.12 -0.39
CA ALA A 47 -1.16 -6.51 -0.37
C ALA A 47 -2.21 -7.52 -0.86
N GLU A 48 -3.50 -7.20 -0.74
CA GLU A 48 -4.61 -8.01 -1.28
C GLU A 48 -4.96 -7.61 -2.72
N THR A 49 -4.82 -6.32 -3.06
CA THR A 49 -5.18 -5.80 -4.38
C THR A 49 -4.18 -6.16 -5.47
N ILE A 50 -2.87 -6.14 -5.17
CA ILE A 50 -1.81 -6.46 -6.14
C ILE A 50 -1.95 -7.91 -6.68
N PRO A 51 -2.10 -8.95 -5.85
CA PRO A 51 -2.35 -10.31 -6.33
C PRO A 51 -3.63 -10.46 -7.16
N ALA A 52 -4.69 -9.70 -6.82
CA ALA A 52 -5.92 -9.72 -7.60
C ALA A 52 -5.69 -9.17 -9.02
N VAL A 53 -4.95 -8.07 -9.18
CA VAL A 53 -4.56 -7.53 -10.49
C VAL A 53 -3.65 -8.50 -11.25
N GLN A 54 -2.70 -9.14 -10.57
CA GLN A 54 -1.86 -10.18 -11.18
C GLN A 54 -2.69 -11.37 -11.70
N ASN A 55 -3.73 -11.79 -10.97
CA ASN A 55 -4.65 -12.83 -11.40
C ASN A 55 -5.50 -12.43 -12.63
N ILE A 56 -5.76 -11.13 -12.82
CA ILE A 56 -6.42 -10.63 -14.03
C ILE A 56 -5.42 -10.55 -15.19
N MET A 57 -4.17 -10.17 -14.93
CA MET A 57 -3.11 -10.06 -15.93
C MET A 57 -2.76 -11.42 -16.55
N THR A 58 -2.89 -12.52 -15.81
CA THR A 58 -2.61 -13.89 -16.28
C THR A 58 -3.62 -14.42 -17.30
N VAL A 59 -4.60 -13.62 -17.75
CA VAL A 59 -5.42 -13.95 -18.93
C VAL A 59 -4.50 -14.27 -20.11
N PRO A 60 -4.51 -15.51 -20.63
CA PRO A 60 -3.43 -16.00 -21.46
C PRO A 60 -3.46 -15.41 -22.86
N HIS A 61 -2.42 -14.63 -23.13
CA HIS A 61 -1.92 -14.27 -24.46
C HIS A 61 -0.90 -15.32 -24.96
N ASP A 62 -0.35 -16.15 -24.06
CA ASP A 62 0.69 -17.14 -24.39
C ASP A 62 0.12 -18.49 -24.89
N LEU A 63 -1.15 -18.80 -24.65
CA LEU A 63 -1.80 -20.02 -25.18
C LEU A 63 -2.01 -19.99 -26.71
N PHE A 64 -1.81 -18.83 -27.34
CA PHE A 64 -1.82 -18.69 -28.80
C PHE A 64 -0.50 -19.13 -29.45
N LEU A 65 0.57 -19.25 -28.66
CA LEU A 65 1.89 -19.67 -29.13
C LEU A 65 2.14 -21.16 -28.93
N LEU A 66 1.22 -21.93 -28.33
CA LEU A 66 1.38 -23.38 -28.32
C LEU A 66 1.25 -23.88 -29.76
N PRO A 67 2.34 -24.35 -30.37
CA PRO A 67 2.26 -25.06 -31.64
C PRO A 67 1.40 -26.31 -31.41
N ASP A 68 0.88 -26.88 -32.49
CA ASP A 68 0.18 -28.17 -32.50
C ASP A 68 0.62 -29.07 -31.32
N MET A 69 -0.25 -29.25 -30.32
CA MET A 69 0.05 -29.99 -29.08
C MET A 69 0.40 -31.47 -29.34
N ARG A 70 0.28 -31.91 -30.59
CA ARG A 70 0.77 -33.18 -31.13
C ARG A 70 2.30 -33.17 -31.19
N GLY A 71 2.94 -33.45 -30.06
CA GLY A 71 4.39 -33.59 -29.96
C GLY A 71 5.01 -33.08 -28.66
N LEU A 72 4.21 -32.44 -27.80
CA LEU A 72 4.66 -32.04 -26.47
C LEU A 72 4.91 -33.28 -25.59
N ASP A 73 6.00 -33.21 -24.82
CA ASP A 73 6.25 -34.12 -23.72
C ASP A 73 5.04 -34.16 -22.77
N PRO A 74 4.62 -35.34 -22.26
CA PRO A 74 3.51 -35.48 -21.34
C PRO A 74 3.49 -34.49 -20.17
N ALA A 75 4.65 -34.10 -19.62
CA ALA A 75 4.72 -33.11 -18.53
C ALA A 75 4.39 -31.69 -19.00
N ALA A 76 4.84 -31.31 -20.20
CA ALA A 76 4.52 -30.02 -20.81
C ALA A 76 3.03 -29.94 -21.20
N ARG A 77 2.44 -31.06 -21.63
CA ARG A 77 1.01 -31.16 -21.92
C ARG A 77 0.15 -31.08 -20.65
N ALA A 78 0.53 -31.80 -19.60
CA ALA A 78 -0.13 -31.70 -18.30
C ALA A 78 -0.04 -30.29 -17.70
N ALA A 79 1.09 -29.60 -17.84
CA ALA A 79 1.24 -28.21 -17.41
C ALA A 79 0.38 -27.23 -18.24
N ALA A 80 0.24 -27.48 -19.55
CA ALA A 80 -0.65 -26.70 -20.41
C ALA A 80 -2.12 -26.95 -20.08
N ASP A 81 -2.52 -28.19 -19.84
CA ASP A 81 -3.87 -28.58 -19.44
C ASP A 81 -4.21 -28.04 -18.03
N GLN A 82 -3.24 -28.03 -17.10
CA GLN A 82 -3.41 -27.45 -15.77
C GLN A 82 -3.55 -25.92 -15.84
N ARG A 83 -2.77 -25.25 -16.69
CA ARG A 83 -2.94 -23.82 -16.98
C ARG A 83 -4.27 -23.53 -17.67
N LEU A 84 -4.75 -24.41 -18.53
CA LEU A 84 -6.06 -24.32 -19.18
C LEU A 84 -7.19 -24.52 -18.16
N ALA A 85 -7.04 -25.43 -17.20
CA ALA A 85 -8.01 -25.66 -16.13
C ALA A 85 -8.04 -24.50 -15.10
N GLU A 86 -6.88 -23.93 -14.76
CA GLU A 86 -6.80 -22.69 -13.97
C GLU A 86 -7.42 -21.50 -14.73
N PHE A 87 -7.25 -21.45 -16.05
CA PHE A 87 -7.84 -20.47 -16.96
C PHE A 87 -9.37 -20.57 -17.11
N GLU A 88 -9.91 -21.79 -17.15
CA GLU A 88 -11.35 -22.05 -17.19
C GLU A 88 -12.05 -21.63 -15.89
N ASN A 89 -11.28 -21.36 -14.82
CA ASN A 89 -11.82 -20.79 -13.60
C ASN A 89 -12.10 -19.29 -13.76
N ARG A 90 -12.94 -18.94 -14.74
CA ARG A 90 -13.53 -17.61 -14.95
C ARG A 90 -13.96 -17.00 -13.63
N ALA A 91 -14.54 -17.78 -12.72
CA ALA A 91 -14.95 -17.31 -11.40
C ALA A 91 -13.80 -16.65 -10.60
N SER A 92 -12.56 -17.12 -10.70
CA SER A 92 -11.41 -16.52 -10.00
C SER A 92 -11.09 -15.11 -10.50
N VAL A 93 -11.17 -14.86 -11.81
CA VAL A 93 -10.93 -13.54 -12.40
C VAL A 93 -12.04 -12.56 -12.01
N TYR A 94 -13.30 -13.02 -11.98
CA TYR A 94 -14.42 -12.19 -11.54
C TYR A 94 -14.37 -11.93 -10.02
N GLN A 95 -13.91 -12.88 -9.21
CA GLN A 95 -13.62 -12.67 -7.79
C GLN A 95 -12.49 -11.65 -7.57
N ALA A 96 -11.48 -11.63 -8.44
CA ALA A 96 -10.44 -10.60 -8.40
C ALA A 96 -10.99 -9.19 -8.70
N PHE A 97 -12.01 -9.08 -9.57
CA PHE A 97 -12.73 -7.82 -9.76
C PHE A 97 -13.55 -7.41 -8.53
N GLU A 98 -14.15 -8.34 -7.80
CA GLU A 98 -14.84 -8.03 -6.53
C GLU A 98 -13.85 -7.48 -5.49
N ALA A 99 -12.64 -8.05 -5.41
CA ALA A 99 -11.57 -7.52 -4.56
C ALA A 99 -11.15 -6.10 -4.99
N LEU A 100 -11.03 -5.85 -6.30
CA LEU A 100 -10.76 -4.51 -6.84
C LEU A 100 -11.89 -3.51 -6.61
N ASP A 101 -13.14 -3.96 -6.54
CA ASP A 101 -14.29 -3.11 -6.24
C ASP A 101 -14.31 -2.68 -4.77
N ALA A 102 -13.83 -3.54 -3.87
CA ALA A 102 -13.68 -3.24 -2.45
C ALA A 102 -12.40 -2.45 -2.12
N ALA A 103 -11.42 -2.42 -3.04
CA ALA A 103 -10.13 -1.78 -2.81
C ALA A 103 -10.19 -0.24 -2.78
N GLU A 104 -9.37 0.36 -1.90
CA GLU A 104 -9.17 1.81 -1.85
C GLU A 104 -8.24 2.27 -2.99
N LEU A 105 -8.83 2.39 -4.18
CA LEU A 105 -8.15 2.83 -5.39
C LEU A 105 -8.15 4.36 -5.53
N THR A 106 -7.05 4.89 -6.07
CA THR A 106 -6.95 6.30 -6.47
C THR A 106 -7.91 6.59 -7.64
N PHE A 107 -8.08 7.87 -7.97
CA PHE A 107 -8.91 8.26 -9.12
C PHE A 107 -8.40 7.67 -10.43
N GLU A 108 -7.08 7.69 -10.64
CA GLU A 108 -6.43 7.16 -11.85
C GLU A 108 -6.56 5.64 -11.94
N GLU A 109 -6.32 4.93 -10.84
CA GLU A 109 -6.49 3.47 -10.77
C GLU A 109 -7.96 3.06 -11.01
N ARG A 110 -8.93 3.79 -10.45
CA ARG A 110 -10.36 3.54 -10.70
C ARG A 110 -10.76 3.76 -12.15
N ALA A 111 -10.13 4.71 -12.83
CA ALA A 111 -10.40 4.97 -14.24
C ALA A 111 -10.04 3.77 -15.13
N LEU A 112 -9.06 2.95 -14.72
CA LEU A 112 -8.64 1.74 -15.45
C LEU A 112 -9.58 0.55 -15.23
N ARG A 113 -10.36 0.53 -14.14
CA ARG A 113 -11.18 -0.63 -13.75
C ARG A 113 -12.25 -1.00 -14.78
N LYS A 114 -13.04 -0.02 -15.23
CA LYS A 114 -14.12 -0.27 -16.20
C LYS A 114 -13.58 -0.74 -17.56
N PRO A 115 -12.57 -0.07 -18.17
CA PRO A 115 -11.92 -0.57 -19.38
C PRO A 115 -11.37 -1.99 -19.22
N LEU A 116 -10.71 -2.28 -18.09
CA LEU A 116 -10.14 -3.59 -17.82
C LEU A 116 -11.22 -4.67 -17.76
N ARG A 117 -12.33 -4.39 -17.08
CA ARG A 117 -13.46 -5.30 -16.99
C ARG A 117 -14.07 -5.60 -18.36
N LEU A 118 -14.28 -4.56 -19.18
CA LEU A 118 -14.81 -4.73 -20.54
C LEU A 118 -13.89 -5.60 -21.40
N ALA A 119 -12.58 -5.36 -21.35
CA ALA A 119 -11.61 -6.17 -22.08
C ALA A 119 -11.63 -7.65 -21.65
N VAL A 120 -11.78 -7.93 -20.35
CA VAL A 120 -11.93 -9.30 -19.84
C VAL A 120 -13.24 -9.94 -20.29
N ASP A 121 -14.36 -9.21 -20.20
CA ASP A 121 -15.67 -9.70 -20.63
C ASP A 121 -15.66 -10.04 -22.13
N ASP A 122 -15.08 -9.16 -22.96
CA ASP A 122 -14.94 -9.34 -24.41
C ASP A 122 -13.99 -10.50 -24.75
N TYR A 123 -12.88 -10.65 -24.01
CA TYR A 123 -11.96 -11.78 -24.15
C TYR A 123 -12.69 -13.11 -23.92
N TYR A 124 -13.44 -13.25 -22.82
CA TYR A 124 -14.15 -14.49 -22.51
C TYR A 124 -15.31 -14.75 -23.49
N ALA A 125 -15.98 -13.70 -23.96
CA ALA A 125 -16.98 -13.82 -25.01
C ALA A 125 -16.37 -14.35 -26.32
N ALA A 126 -15.23 -13.80 -26.75
CA ALA A 126 -14.51 -14.25 -27.93
C ALA A 126 -14.00 -15.69 -27.76
N SER A 127 -13.50 -16.05 -26.57
CA SER A 127 -13.05 -17.41 -26.26
C SER A 127 -14.19 -18.43 -26.35
N SER A 128 -15.37 -18.08 -25.82
CA SER A 128 -16.57 -18.94 -25.88
C SER A 128 -17.01 -19.19 -27.33
N LYS A 129 -17.01 -18.14 -28.16
CA LYS A 129 -17.32 -18.25 -29.60
C LYS A 129 -16.28 -19.03 -30.37
N ALA A 130 -15.00 -18.90 -30.02
CA ALA A 130 -13.94 -19.70 -30.62
C ALA A 130 -14.16 -21.21 -30.34
N ALA A 131 -14.46 -21.57 -29.09
CA ALA A 131 -14.74 -22.96 -28.72
C ALA A 131 -16.02 -23.52 -29.35
N GLU A 132 -17.04 -22.69 -29.55
CA GLU A 132 -18.24 -23.06 -30.32
C GLU A 132 -17.91 -23.30 -31.79
N PHE A 133 -17.16 -22.40 -32.42
CA PHE A 133 -16.71 -22.53 -33.80
C PHE A 133 -15.89 -23.80 -34.02
N ASP A 134 -14.96 -24.09 -33.11
CA ASP A 134 -14.10 -25.28 -33.20
C ASP A 134 -14.94 -26.57 -33.09
N ARG A 135 -15.97 -26.61 -32.23
CA ARG A 135 -16.89 -27.77 -32.12
C ARG A 135 -17.77 -27.96 -33.36
N GLN A 136 -18.15 -26.88 -34.04
CA GLN A 136 -19.01 -26.95 -35.24
C GLN A 136 -18.22 -27.37 -36.49
N ASN A 137 -16.91 -27.11 -36.53
CA ASN A 137 -16.06 -27.32 -37.70
C ASN A 137 -15.13 -28.55 -37.59
N THR A 138 -15.38 -29.49 -36.68
CA THR A 138 -14.60 -30.73 -36.51
C THR A 138 -14.79 -31.78 -37.61
N GLY A 139 -15.67 -31.56 -38.59
CA GLY A 139 -15.85 -32.43 -39.76
C GLY A 139 -14.83 -32.11 -40.86
N THR A 140 -14.40 -33.12 -41.63
CA THR A 140 -13.31 -33.15 -42.64
C THR A 140 -13.28 -32.04 -43.71
N GLY A 141 -14.24 -31.11 -43.74
CA GLY A 141 -14.21 -29.87 -44.54
C GLY A 141 -13.77 -28.60 -43.78
N GLY A 142 -13.51 -28.67 -42.46
CA GLY A 142 -13.28 -27.51 -41.60
C GLY A 142 -11.84 -26.96 -41.55
N LEU A 143 -10.87 -27.62 -42.18
CA LEU A 143 -9.45 -27.18 -42.17
C LEU A 143 -9.22 -25.86 -42.91
N THR A 144 -10.16 -25.42 -43.76
CA THR A 144 -10.06 -24.18 -44.55
C THR A 144 -10.65 -22.95 -43.85
N ALA A 145 -11.46 -23.13 -42.79
CA ALA A 145 -12.09 -22.01 -42.11
C ALA A 145 -11.19 -21.51 -40.95
N ARG A 146 -10.40 -20.47 -41.21
CA ARG A 146 -9.62 -19.79 -40.16
C ARG A 146 -10.59 -19.21 -39.12
N ASN A 147 -10.44 -19.59 -37.85
CA ASN A 147 -11.31 -19.15 -36.76
C ASN A 147 -11.21 -17.62 -36.58
N PRO A 148 -12.25 -16.83 -36.91
CA PRO A 148 -12.21 -15.37 -36.89
C PRO A 148 -12.18 -14.80 -35.47
N TRP A 149 -12.52 -15.61 -34.46
CA TRP A 149 -12.51 -15.19 -33.06
C TRP A 149 -11.12 -15.22 -32.44
N GLN A 150 -10.14 -15.85 -33.09
CA GLN A 150 -8.77 -15.91 -32.58
C GLN A 150 -8.09 -14.53 -32.55
N SER A 151 -8.23 -13.72 -33.59
CA SER A 151 -7.64 -12.36 -33.60
C SER A 151 -8.31 -11.46 -32.56
N ILE A 152 -9.65 -11.51 -32.47
CA ILE A 152 -10.42 -10.74 -31.49
C ILE A 152 -10.01 -11.11 -30.06
N ARG A 153 -9.91 -12.41 -29.75
CA ARG A 153 -9.44 -12.89 -28.45
C ARG A 153 -8.02 -12.41 -28.14
N ARG A 154 -7.13 -12.37 -29.14
CA ARG A 154 -5.76 -11.88 -28.97
C ARG A 154 -5.75 -10.39 -28.65
N ASP A 155 -6.47 -9.58 -29.44
CA ASP A 155 -6.48 -8.13 -29.28
C ASP A 155 -7.06 -7.72 -27.91
N HIS A 156 -8.11 -8.39 -27.43
CA HIS A 156 -8.61 -8.17 -26.06
C HIS A 156 -7.66 -8.71 -24.98
N GLY A 157 -6.96 -9.83 -25.24
CA GLY A 157 -5.94 -10.33 -24.33
C GLY A 157 -4.78 -9.35 -24.14
N GLU A 158 -4.35 -8.68 -25.23
CA GLU A 158 -3.36 -7.61 -25.18
C GLU A 158 -3.87 -6.40 -24.40
N GLN A 159 -5.14 -6.00 -24.59
CA GLN A 159 -5.77 -4.92 -23.81
C GLN A 159 -5.84 -5.24 -22.31
N VAL A 160 -6.21 -6.48 -21.95
CA VAL A 160 -6.22 -6.92 -20.55
C VAL A 160 -4.82 -6.81 -19.95
N ARG A 161 -3.79 -7.26 -20.68
CA ARG A 161 -2.39 -7.16 -20.23
C ARG A 161 -1.99 -5.70 -20.02
N GLU A 162 -2.20 -4.86 -21.02
CA GLU A 162 -1.81 -3.44 -20.98
C GLU A 162 -2.47 -2.70 -19.82
N LEU A 163 -3.77 -2.90 -19.63
CA LEU A 163 -4.53 -2.23 -18.57
C LEU A 163 -4.16 -2.77 -17.19
N SER A 164 -3.93 -4.08 -17.06
CA SER A 164 -3.49 -4.68 -15.80
C SER A 164 -2.07 -4.25 -15.43
N ASP A 165 -1.15 -4.17 -16.40
CA ASP A 165 0.23 -3.73 -16.20
C ASP A 165 0.29 -2.27 -15.74
N ARG A 166 -0.46 -1.37 -16.40
CA ARG A 166 -0.60 0.03 -15.97
C ARG A 166 -1.13 0.15 -14.54
N LEU A 167 -2.12 -0.66 -14.19
CA LEU A 167 -2.69 -0.69 -12.84
C LEU A 167 -1.67 -1.25 -11.82
N LEU A 168 -0.96 -2.32 -12.17
CA LEU A 168 0.05 -2.95 -11.34
C LEU A 168 1.19 -1.97 -11.03
N VAL A 169 1.74 -1.31 -12.05
CA VAL A 169 2.81 -0.31 -11.91
C VAL A 169 2.38 0.82 -10.97
N SER A 170 1.15 1.30 -11.11
CA SER A 170 0.59 2.34 -10.22
C SER A 170 0.50 1.87 -8.76
N LEU A 171 -0.07 0.68 -8.54
CA LEU A 171 -0.23 0.08 -7.22
C LEU A 171 1.11 -0.22 -6.55
N GLU A 172 2.08 -0.74 -7.29
CA GLU A 172 3.43 -1.04 -6.80
C GLU A 172 4.19 0.24 -6.43
N ALA A 173 4.10 1.28 -7.27
CA ALA A 173 4.69 2.58 -6.98
C ALA A 173 4.07 3.19 -5.70
N ARG A 174 2.75 3.11 -5.55
CA ARG A 174 2.04 3.56 -4.34
C ARG A 174 2.45 2.75 -3.11
N ASN A 175 2.56 1.43 -3.22
CA ASN A 175 3.03 0.57 -2.15
C ASN A 175 4.47 0.90 -1.73
N ALA A 176 5.37 1.16 -2.69
CA ALA A 176 6.74 1.55 -2.42
C ALA A 176 6.83 2.92 -1.72
N ALA A 177 6.00 3.89 -2.14
CA ALA A 177 5.89 5.20 -1.51
C ALA A 177 5.41 5.10 -0.06
N LEU A 178 4.31 4.37 0.19
CA LEU A 178 3.75 4.17 1.54
C LEU A 178 4.72 3.44 2.46
N ASN A 179 5.47 2.44 1.96
CA ASN A 179 6.51 1.78 2.73
C ASN A 179 7.68 2.71 3.08
N THR A 180 8.01 3.65 2.20
CA THR A 180 9.00 4.70 2.48
C THR A 180 8.49 5.66 3.55
N ASP A 181 7.24 6.09 3.44
CA ASP A 181 6.59 6.98 4.41
C ASP A 181 6.47 6.35 5.79
N LEU A 182 6.18 5.03 5.89
CA LEU A 182 6.22 4.29 7.14
C LEU A 182 7.60 4.32 7.80
N ARG A 183 8.66 4.14 7.00
CA ARG A 183 10.05 4.20 7.50
C ARG A 183 10.40 5.60 7.98
N VAL A 184 10.04 6.64 7.21
CA VAL A 184 10.28 8.05 7.58
C VAL A 184 9.50 8.40 8.84
N ALA A 185 8.20 8.10 8.92
CA ALA A 185 7.40 8.28 10.13
C ALA A 185 8.02 7.55 11.33
N GLY A 186 8.58 6.35 11.09
CA GLY A 186 9.44 5.60 11.99
C GLY A 186 10.58 6.43 12.60
N VAL A 187 11.39 7.01 11.73
CA VAL A 187 12.57 7.82 12.07
C VAL A 187 12.20 9.14 12.75
N VAL A 188 11.25 9.90 12.19
CA VAL A 188 10.83 11.20 12.75
C VAL A 188 10.28 11.03 14.16
N GLY A 189 9.51 9.96 14.42
CA GLY A 189 9.04 9.65 15.77
C GLY A 189 10.17 9.38 16.77
N ARG A 190 11.25 8.71 16.35
CA ARG A 190 12.44 8.49 17.21
C ARG A 190 13.18 9.79 17.47
N VAL A 191 13.33 10.65 16.46
CA VAL A 191 14.01 11.95 16.59
C VAL A 191 13.20 12.88 17.49
N ALA A 192 11.89 12.98 17.31
CA ALA A 192 11.02 13.78 18.16
C ALA A 192 11.06 13.32 19.62
N PHE A 193 11.05 12.01 19.87
CA PHE A 193 11.22 11.45 21.21
C PHE A 193 12.61 11.76 21.80
N ALA A 194 13.67 11.63 21.02
CA ALA A 194 15.03 11.97 21.46
C ALA A 194 15.16 13.45 21.84
N VAL A 195 14.60 14.36 21.04
CA VAL A 195 14.57 15.80 21.33
C VAL A 195 13.76 16.09 22.60
N ALA A 196 12.58 15.48 22.74
CA ALA A 196 11.76 15.62 23.94
C ALA A 196 12.46 15.09 25.20
N ALA A 197 13.17 13.96 25.11
CA ALA A 197 13.95 13.40 26.19
C ALA A 197 15.11 14.32 26.59
N VAL A 198 15.86 14.85 25.61
CA VAL A 198 16.95 15.80 25.84
C VAL A 198 16.44 17.08 26.50
N LEU A 199 15.34 17.65 26.01
CA LEU A 199 14.72 18.84 26.62
C LEU A 199 14.26 18.58 28.05
N THR A 200 13.68 17.41 28.33
CA THR A 200 13.24 17.03 29.68
C THR A 200 14.44 16.90 30.63
N VAL A 201 15.53 16.26 30.20
CA VAL A 201 16.77 16.15 30.98
C VAL A 201 17.38 17.52 31.25
N LEU A 202 17.51 18.38 30.24
CA LEU A 202 18.04 19.74 30.40
C LEU A 202 17.20 20.58 31.37
N THR A 203 15.87 20.46 31.28
CA THR A 203 14.96 21.15 32.20
C THR A 203 15.11 20.63 33.63
N GLY A 204 15.22 19.31 33.81
CA GLY A 204 15.48 18.68 35.11
C GLY A 204 16.80 19.14 35.73
N VAL A 205 17.88 19.18 34.96
CA VAL A 205 19.20 19.67 35.41
C VAL A 205 19.15 21.14 35.81
N LEU A 206 18.48 22.00 35.04
CA LEU A 206 18.32 23.42 35.36
C LEU A 206 17.53 23.63 36.66
N VAL A 207 16.46 22.87 36.87
CA VAL A 207 15.66 22.92 38.11
C VAL A 207 16.50 22.47 39.31
N VAL A 208 17.20 21.34 39.22
CA VAL A 208 18.07 20.83 40.30
C VAL A 208 19.17 21.83 40.64
N ARG A 209 19.84 22.40 39.63
CA ARG A 209 20.93 23.38 39.83
C ARG A 209 20.42 24.68 40.45
N TRP A 210 19.20 25.09 40.12
CA TRP A 210 18.55 26.25 40.74
C TRP A 210 18.15 25.99 42.19
N VAL A 211 17.59 24.81 42.51
CA VAL A 211 17.26 24.40 43.88
C VAL A 211 18.53 24.34 44.74
N LEU A 212 19.61 23.76 44.22
CA LEU A 212 20.90 23.71 44.91
C LEU A 212 21.44 25.12 45.18
N ARG A 213 21.47 26.02 44.19
CA ARG A 213 21.91 27.41 44.41
C ARG A 213 21.08 28.15 45.47
N ARG A 214 19.78 27.92 45.52
CA ARG A 214 18.91 28.50 46.57
C ARG A 214 19.21 27.97 47.96
N ARG A 215 19.54 26.68 48.08
CA ARG A 215 19.93 26.08 49.37
C ARG A 215 21.30 26.59 49.84
N SER A 216 22.23 26.85 48.92
CA SER A 216 23.55 27.41 49.24
C SER A 216 23.48 28.87 49.71
N ALA A 217 22.66 29.70 49.06
CA ALA A 217 22.50 31.12 49.40
C ALA A 217 21.79 31.37 50.75
N GLY A 218 21.18 30.34 51.36
CA GLY A 218 20.54 30.42 52.68
C GLY A 218 21.47 30.05 53.86
N ARG A 219 22.73 29.69 53.61
CA ARG A 219 23.68 29.24 54.66
C ARG A 219 24.72 30.27 55.10
N GLU A 220 24.72 31.48 54.56
CA GLU A 220 25.53 32.57 55.12
C GLU A 220 24.72 33.30 56.20
N LYS A 221 24.78 32.79 57.43
CA LYS A 221 24.44 33.61 58.60
C LYS A 221 25.62 34.58 58.82
N PRO A 222 25.40 35.90 58.89
CA PRO A 222 26.45 36.81 59.31
C PRO A 222 26.74 36.54 60.80
N HIS A 223 27.91 35.97 61.09
CA HIS A 223 28.56 36.22 62.38
C HIS A 223 28.89 37.71 62.40
N ARG A 224 28.19 38.44 63.26
CA ARG A 224 28.59 39.77 63.71
C ARG A 224 29.14 39.65 65.13
N PRO A 225 30.12 40.51 65.45
CA PRO A 225 31.16 40.31 66.46
C PRO A 225 30.65 40.17 67.88
#